data_AF-A0A9J6QD30-F1
#
_entry.id   AF-A0A9J6QD30-F1
#
_cell.length_a   1.000
_cell.length_b   1.000
_cell.length_c   1.000
_cell.angle_alpha   90.00
_cell.angle_beta   90.00
_cell.angle_gamma   90.00
#
_symmetry.space_group_name_H-M   'P 1'
#
loop_
_entity.id
_entity.type
_entity.pdbx_description
1 polymer ?
#
loop_
_entity_poly.entity_id
_entity_poly.type
_entity_poly.pdbx_seq_one_letter_code
_entity_poly.pdbx_strand_id
1 'polypeptide(L)'
;MTTIHTVAVIGSGIMGAGIAEVAASHGHPVLIYDINADAISRAIDGIRTRLQSRVTRGKLSVSVCDQTLQRLIPVTDIRSLAAADLVIEAASERMEIKKALFAELATICPEKTLLTSNTSSISITAIAADVRHPERVAGLHFFNPAPVMKLVEVVSGLATSEEVVAQLCELAVNWGKQPVRCQSTPGFIVNRVARAYYAEAWRALEEQVAAPEAIDAALREGAGFPMGPLELTDMIGQDVNFAVTCSVFNAFWQERRFLPSLVQQELVLAGRLGKKSGQGVYSWHSDKPTAGWLEAVSETDSAVHVAKRSDGVTELDDVLLIETQGETAQALATRLGHPVVVVDRLEGEVAVIAAAASNPTSATRKAVYHLQQQGKRVLQVADYPGLLIWRTVAMIVNEALDALQKGVASEQDIDTAMRLGVNYPRGPLAWGEQLGWQRLLILLENLQRHYGEERYRPCSLLRQRALLESSYES
;
A
#
# COMPACT_ATOMS: atom_id res chain seq x y z
N MET A 1 -13.30 24.97 -19.24
CA MET A 1 -12.21 24.98 -18.24
C MET A 1 -12.25 26.24 -17.39
N THR A 2 -12.69 26.09 -16.14
CA THR A 2 -12.62 27.09 -15.08
C THR A 2 -11.17 27.24 -14.60
N THR A 3 -10.64 28.46 -14.57
CA THR A 3 -9.36 28.75 -13.92
C THR A 3 -9.55 28.67 -12.41
N ILE A 4 -8.86 27.75 -11.74
CA ILE A 4 -8.92 27.58 -10.29
C ILE A 4 -7.99 28.61 -9.64
N HIS A 5 -8.56 29.64 -9.01
CA HIS A 5 -7.80 30.65 -8.30
C HIS A 5 -7.86 30.42 -6.79
N THR A 6 -9.06 30.42 -6.22
CA THR A 6 -9.28 30.29 -4.77
C THR A 6 -9.65 28.86 -4.40
N VAL A 7 -8.95 28.30 -3.42
CA VAL A 7 -9.20 26.94 -2.91
C VAL A 7 -9.80 27.03 -1.50
N ALA A 8 -10.86 26.27 -1.25
CA ALA A 8 -11.38 26.04 0.09
C ALA A 8 -10.95 24.66 0.59
N VAL A 9 -10.46 24.58 1.82
CA VAL A 9 -10.15 23.32 2.49
C VAL A 9 -11.00 23.20 3.75
N ILE A 10 -11.84 22.17 3.80
CA ILE A 10 -12.74 21.92 4.92
C ILE A 10 -12.12 20.86 5.84
N GLY A 11 -11.93 21.23 7.11
CA GLY A 11 -11.29 20.41 8.13
C GLY A 11 -9.87 20.86 8.44
N SER A 12 -9.59 21.11 9.71
CA SER A 12 -8.28 21.58 10.21
C SER A 12 -7.38 20.46 10.76
N GLY A 13 -7.72 19.20 10.49
CA GLY A 13 -6.91 18.03 10.86
C GLY A 13 -5.60 17.93 10.08
N ILE A 14 -4.85 16.84 10.30
CA ILE A 14 -3.52 16.61 9.69
C ILE A 14 -3.58 16.72 8.15
N MET A 15 -4.56 16.04 7.52
CA MET A 15 -4.69 16.06 6.06
C MET A 15 -5.13 17.42 5.53
N GLY A 16 -6.16 18.04 6.13
CA GLY A 16 -6.62 19.37 5.72
C GLY A 16 -5.53 20.43 5.82
N ALA A 17 -4.77 20.46 6.92
CA ALA A 17 -3.62 21.35 7.07
C ALA A 17 -2.53 21.11 6.01
N GLY A 18 -2.24 19.84 5.69
CA GLY A 18 -1.27 19.47 4.66
C GLY A 18 -1.72 19.85 3.25
N ILE A 19 -3.00 19.68 2.93
CA ILE A 19 -3.59 20.06 1.63
C ILE A 19 -3.60 21.58 1.48
N ALA A 20 -3.97 22.31 2.54
CA ALA A 20 -3.91 23.78 2.55
C ALA A 20 -2.47 24.29 2.33
N GLU A 21 -1.47 23.67 2.97
CA GLU A 21 -0.05 23.98 2.74
C GLU A 21 0.34 23.79 1.26
N VAL A 22 -0.08 22.70 0.63
CA VAL A 22 0.18 22.44 -0.80
C VAL A 22 -0.45 23.50 -1.69
N ALA A 23 -1.74 23.80 -1.52
CA ALA A 23 -2.41 24.79 -2.36
C ALA A 23 -1.78 26.20 -2.20
N ALA A 24 -1.53 26.63 -0.96
CA ALA A 24 -0.95 27.94 -0.68
C ALA A 24 0.48 28.10 -1.20
N SER A 25 1.30 27.04 -1.15
CA SER A 25 2.67 27.08 -1.66
C SER A 25 2.73 27.20 -3.19
N HIS A 26 1.64 26.86 -3.87
CA HIS A 26 1.49 26.97 -5.34
C HIS A 26 0.69 28.22 -5.76
N GLY A 27 0.54 29.20 -4.88
CA GLY A 27 0.04 30.52 -5.24
C GLY A 27 -1.45 30.75 -4.98
N HIS A 28 -2.20 29.75 -4.56
CA HIS A 28 -3.64 29.88 -4.32
C HIS A 28 -3.93 30.56 -2.97
N PRO A 29 -4.83 31.53 -2.90
CA PRO A 29 -5.51 31.87 -1.65
C PRO A 29 -6.30 30.65 -1.15
N VAL A 30 -6.15 30.32 0.13
CA VAL A 30 -6.76 29.14 0.74
C VAL A 30 -7.68 29.56 1.88
N LEU A 31 -8.97 29.31 1.72
CA LEU A 31 -9.97 29.44 2.78
C LEU A 31 -9.94 28.16 3.63
N ILE A 32 -9.39 28.22 4.84
CA ILE A 32 -9.39 27.08 5.77
C ILE A 32 -10.62 27.18 6.65
N TYR A 33 -11.55 26.23 6.48
CA TYR A 33 -12.79 26.16 7.22
C TYR A 33 -12.78 25.04 8.26
N ASP A 34 -13.19 25.38 9.47
CA ASP A 34 -13.56 24.45 10.53
C ASP A 34 -14.63 25.11 11.42
N ILE A 35 -15.49 24.31 12.05
CA ILE A 35 -16.45 24.83 13.03
C ILE A 35 -15.76 25.35 14.30
N ASN A 36 -14.53 24.89 14.56
CA ASN A 36 -13.73 25.31 15.70
C ASN A 36 -12.60 26.26 15.29
N ALA A 37 -12.75 27.54 15.60
CA ALA A 37 -11.74 28.57 15.33
C ALA A 37 -10.36 28.26 15.92
N ASP A 38 -10.30 27.67 17.13
CA ASP A 38 -9.03 27.31 17.76
C ASP A 38 -8.33 26.18 17.01
N ALA A 39 -9.09 25.28 16.39
CA ALA A 39 -8.54 24.21 15.56
C ALA A 39 -7.89 24.75 14.29
N ILE A 40 -8.50 25.76 13.66
CA ILE A 40 -7.92 26.47 12.52
C ILE A 40 -6.61 27.14 12.91
N SER A 41 -6.58 27.87 14.03
CA SER A 41 -5.38 28.54 14.54
C SER A 41 -4.24 27.53 14.78
N ARG A 42 -4.52 26.41 15.44
CA ARG A 42 -3.53 25.33 15.65
C ARG A 42 -3.02 24.74 14.34
N ALA A 43 -3.88 24.56 13.34
CA ALA A 43 -3.48 24.05 12.03
C ALA A 43 -2.52 25.01 11.31
N ILE A 44 -2.86 26.30 11.27
CA ILE A 44 -2.03 27.35 10.66
C ILE A 44 -0.69 27.48 11.40
N ASP A 45 -0.69 27.44 12.73
CA ASP A 45 0.53 27.46 13.54
C ASP A 45 1.41 26.24 13.23
N GLY A 46 0.82 25.05 13.09
CA GLY A 46 1.53 23.84 12.69
C GLY A 46 2.16 23.95 11.29
N ILE A 47 1.45 24.54 10.33
CA ILE A 47 2.01 24.84 8.99
C ILE A 47 3.18 25.81 9.12
N ARG A 48 3.03 26.90 9.89
CA ARG A 48 4.08 27.90 10.13
C ARG A 48 5.35 27.25 10.69
N THR A 49 5.24 26.44 11.74
CA THR A 49 6.39 25.74 12.34
C THR A 49 7.12 24.86 11.32
N ARG A 50 6.38 24.10 10.49
CA ARG A 50 6.99 23.23 9.47
C ARG A 50 7.71 24.04 8.38
N LEU A 51 7.08 25.09 7.86
CA LEU A 51 7.67 25.95 6.83
C LEU A 51 8.92 26.67 7.36
N GLN A 52 8.88 27.21 8.58
CA GLN A 52 10.03 27.83 9.23
C GLN A 52 11.19 26.84 9.41
N SER A 53 10.91 25.60 9.81
CA SER A 53 11.94 24.54 9.88
C SER A 53 12.58 24.25 8.51
N ARG A 54 11.84 24.39 7.40
CA ARG A 54 12.41 24.28 6.04
C ARG A 54 13.28 25.47 5.68
N VAL A 55 12.90 26.68 6.12
CA VAL A 55 13.73 27.89 5.97
C VAL A 55 15.05 27.74 6.72
N THR A 56 15.02 27.33 7.99
CA THR A 56 16.24 27.11 8.79
C THR A 56 17.17 26.06 8.16
N ARG A 57 16.62 25.07 7.47
CA ARG A 57 17.38 24.04 6.73
C ARG A 57 17.78 24.46 5.30
N GLY A 58 17.54 25.71 4.90
CA GLY A 58 17.87 26.22 3.56
C GLY A 58 17.03 25.62 2.41
N LYS A 59 15.90 24.95 2.72
CA LYS A 59 15.01 24.30 1.73
C LYS A 59 13.87 25.19 1.24
N LEU A 60 13.77 26.42 1.75
CA LEU A 60 12.76 27.43 1.42
C LEU A 60 13.30 28.82 1.76
N SER A 61 12.96 29.86 0.99
CA SER A 61 13.32 31.23 1.34
C SER A 61 12.32 31.84 2.33
N VAL A 62 12.75 32.84 3.11
CA VAL A 62 11.88 33.58 4.03
C VAL A 62 10.70 34.21 3.28
N SER A 63 10.97 34.86 2.14
CA SER A 63 9.93 35.50 1.33
C SER A 63 8.86 34.53 0.84
N VAL A 64 9.23 33.34 0.37
CA VAL A 64 8.26 32.33 -0.08
C VAL A 64 7.47 31.76 1.11
N CYS A 65 8.13 31.58 2.26
CA CYS A 65 7.46 31.16 3.49
C CYS A 65 6.36 32.17 3.89
N ASP A 66 6.70 33.46 3.97
CA ASP A 66 5.76 34.51 4.38
C ASP A 66 4.60 34.66 3.38
N GLN A 67 4.89 34.64 2.08
CA GLN A 67 3.84 34.66 1.05
C GLN A 67 2.90 33.46 1.13
N THR A 68 3.43 32.26 1.43
CA THR A 68 2.61 31.06 1.61
C THR A 68 1.67 31.21 2.80
N LEU A 69 2.19 31.71 3.93
CA LEU A 69 1.39 31.93 5.13
C LEU A 69 0.31 33.00 4.96
N GLN A 70 0.62 34.09 4.23
CA GLN A 70 -0.35 35.15 3.93
C GLN A 70 -1.54 34.68 3.09
N ARG A 71 -1.39 33.60 2.32
CA ARG A 71 -2.48 33.01 1.54
C ARG A 71 -3.43 32.14 2.36
N LEU A 72 -3.07 31.78 3.60
CA LEU A 72 -3.92 30.98 4.49
C LEU A 72 -4.91 31.89 5.21
N ILE A 73 -6.18 31.80 4.84
CA ILE A 73 -7.24 32.67 5.33
C ILE A 73 -8.18 31.82 6.20
N PRO A 74 -8.17 32.00 7.53
CA PRO A 74 -9.07 31.27 8.42
C PRO A 74 -10.51 31.77 8.26
N VAL A 75 -11.47 30.85 8.13
CA VAL A 75 -12.90 31.18 8.04
C VAL A 75 -13.74 30.24 8.90
N THR A 76 -14.78 30.78 9.53
CA THR A 76 -15.72 30.02 10.39
C THR A 76 -17.17 30.07 9.90
N ASP A 77 -17.50 30.98 8.98
CA ASP A 77 -18.77 30.97 8.24
C ASP A 77 -18.58 30.20 6.93
N ILE A 78 -19.32 29.10 6.77
CA ILE A 78 -19.26 28.26 5.57
C ILE A 78 -19.70 29.03 4.31
N ARG A 79 -20.51 30.09 4.46
CA ARG A 79 -20.92 30.94 3.34
C ARG A 79 -19.75 31.71 2.71
N SER A 80 -18.64 31.90 3.44
CA SER A 80 -17.42 32.47 2.87
C SER A 80 -16.82 31.61 1.75
N LEU A 81 -17.16 30.32 1.70
CA LEU A 81 -16.68 29.39 0.67
C LEU A 81 -17.35 29.59 -0.70
N ALA A 82 -18.36 30.46 -0.81
CA ALA A 82 -18.98 30.83 -2.09
C ALA A 82 -17.97 31.45 -3.09
N ALA A 83 -16.85 32.00 -2.60
CA ALA A 83 -15.79 32.58 -3.41
C ALA A 83 -14.77 31.55 -3.95
N ALA A 84 -14.89 30.27 -3.58
CA ALA A 84 -13.95 29.23 -3.99
C ALA A 84 -14.28 28.65 -5.37
N ASP A 85 -13.24 28.42 -6.18
CA ASP A 85 -13.34 27.70 -7.45
C ASP A 85 -13.23 26.17 -7.25
N LEU A 86 -12.55 25.76 -6.17
CA LEU A 86 -12.38 24.37 -5.75
C LEU A 86 -12.59 24.25 -4.24
N VAL A 87 -13.39 23.27 -3.81
CA VAL A 87 -13.51 22.86 -2.41
C VAL A 87 -12.91 21.47 -2.23
N ILE A 88 -12.03 21.30 -1.24
CA ILE A 88 -11.46 20.01 -0.84
C ILE A 88 -11.90 19.70 0.60
N GLU A 89 -12.77 18.72 0.74
CA GLU A 89 -13.25 18.24 2.04
C GLU A 89 -12.32 17.18 2.63
N ALA A 90 -11.84 17.42 3.85
CA ALA A 90 -10.94 16.54 4.61
C ALA A 90 -11.31 16.54 6.11
N ALA A 91 -12.61 16.43 6.41
CA ALA A 91 -13.18 16.48 7.75
C ALA A 91 -13.64 15.10 8.23
N SER A 92 -14.92 14.95 8.62
CA SER A 92 -15.43 13.71 9.21
C SER A 92 -15.59 12.59 8.17
N GLU A 93 -15.11 11.39 8.51
CA GLU A 93 -15.27 10.18 7.68
C GLU A 93 -16.60 9.46 7.96
N ARG A 94 -17.71 10.22 8.01
CA ARG A 94 -19.08 9.72 8.20
C ARG A 94 -19.94 10.12 7.01
N MET A 95 -20.61 9.13 6.38
CA MET A 95 -21.42 9.35 5.17
C MET A 95 -22.46 10.47 5.35
N GLU A 96 -23.28 10.40 6.39
CA GLU A 96 -24.35 11.39 6.63
C GLU A 96 -23.83 12.82 6.77
N ILE A 97 -22.66 12.99 7.41
CA ILE A 97 -22.02 14.31 7.57
C ILE A 97 -21.55 14.83 6.22
N LYS A 98 -20.89 13.99 5.41
CA LYS A 98 -20.42 14.40 4.08
C LYS A 98 -21.60 14.71 3.15
N LYS A 99 -22.67 13.91 3.15
CA LYS A 99 -23.86 14.19 2.33
C LYS A 99 -24.49 15.53 2.68
N ALA A 100 -24.70 15.80 3.98
CA ALA A 100 -25.24 17.09 4.42
C ALA A 100 -24.34 18.26 4.02
N LEU A 101 -23.02 18.13 4.22
CA LEU A 101 -22.05 19.15 3.86
C LEU A 101 -22.03 19.43 2.35
N PHE A 102 -22.02 18.40 1.50
CA PHE A 102 -22.02 18.58 0.05
C PHE A 102 -23.34 19.16 -0.49
N ALA A 103 -24.48 18.84 0.13
CA ALA A 103 -25.76 19.48 -0.20
C ALA A 103 -25.78 20.98 0.14
N GLU A 104 -25.21 21.35 1.30
CA GLU A 104 -25.04 22.75 1.70
C GLU A 104 -24.08 23.51 0.75
N LEU A 105 -22.91 22.92 0.46
CA LEU A 105 -21.94 23.48 -0.49
C LEU A 105 -22.53 23.65 -1.89
N ALA A 106 -23.37 22.72 -2.35
CA ALA A 106 -24.05 22.82 -3.64
C ALA A 106 -25.00 24.01 -3.73
N THR A 107 -25.50 24.51 -2.59
CA THR A 107 -26.35 25.70 -2.50
C THR A 107 -25.54 26.98 -2.40
N ILE A 108 -24.41 26.95 -1.67
CA ILE A 108 -23.56 28.12 -1.39
C ILE A 108 -22.64 28.44 -2.58
N CYS A 109 -22.04 27.42 -3.19
CA CYS A 109 -21.02 27.59 -4.21
C CYS A 109 -21.64 27.69 -5.62
N PRO A 110 -21.14 28.60 -6.48
CA PRO A 110 -21.56 28.70 -7.88
C PRO A 110 -21.51 27.36 -8.62
N GLU A 111 -22.37 27.13 -9.61
CA GLU A 111 -22.47 25.85 -10.35
C GLU A 111 -21.15 25.39 -11.00
N LYS A 112 -20.24 26.32 -11.30
CA LYS A 112 -18.90 26.05 -11.86
C LYS A 112 -17.85 25.61 -10.83
N THR A 113 -18.12 25.72 -9.53
CA THR A 113 -17.19 25.34 -8.46
C THR A 113 -17.06 23.83 -8.41
N LEU A 114 -15.82 23.33 -8.37
CA LEU A 114 -15.52 21.91 -8.20
C LEU A 114 -15.64 21.52 -6.73
N LEU A 115 -16.33 20.42 -6.43
CA LEU A 115 -16.54 19.94 -5.07
C LEU A 115 -15.85 18.59 -4.91
N THR A 116 -14.82 18.52 -4.08
CA THR A 116 -13.99 17.32 -3.95
C THR A 116 -13.87 16.85 -2.51
N SER A 117 -13.70 15.53 -2.32
CA SER A 117 -13.42 14.93 -1.02
C SER A 117 -12.08 14.19 -1.03
N ASN A 118 -11.34 14.30 0.07
CA ASN A 118 -10.14 13.54 0.38
C ASN A 118 -10.48 12.20 1.07
N THR A 119 -11.74 11.78 1.13
CA THR A 119 -12.13 10.49 1.71
C THR A 119 -11.28 9.34 1.15
N SER A 120 -10.96 8.36 2.00
CA SER A 120 -10.21 7.17 1.61
C SER A 120 -11.10 5.94 1.43
N SER A 121 -12.39 6.05 1.78
CA SER A 121 -13.27 4.89 1.97
C SER A 121 -14.75 5.11 1.61
N ILE A 122 -15.21 6.36 1.51
CA ILE A 122 -16.60 6.68 1.22
C ILE A 122 -16.79 6.85 -0.30
N SER A 123 -17.87 6.27 -0.83
CA SER A 123 -18.19 6.39 -2.26
C SER A 123 -18.51 7.82 -2.66
N ILE A 124 -17.83 8.31 -3.70
CA ILE A 124 -18.06 9.62 -4.31
C ILE A 124 -19.47 9.69 -4.92
N THR A 125 -19.96 8.59 -5.50
CA THR A 125 -21.34 8.48 -6.01
C THR A 125 -22.35 8.72 -4.89
N ALA A 126 -22.13 8.15 -3.70
CA ALA A 126 -23.03 8.32 -2.57
C ALA A 126 -23.00 9.75 -2.00
N ILE A 127 -21.83 10.41 -2.00
CA ILE A 127 -21.68 11.82 -1.64
C ILE A 127 -22.43 12.71 -2.64
N ALA A 128 -22.33 12.42 -3.94
CA ALA A 128 -22.92 13.20 -5.01
C ALA A 128 -24.43 12.98 -5.21
N ALA A 129 -25.01 11.92 -4.62
CA ALA A 129 -26.37 11.45 -4.94
C ALA A 129 -27.47 12.51 -4.84
N ASP A 130 -27.39 13.41 -3.84
CA ASP A 130 -28.40 14.43 -3.59
C ASP A 130 -27.91 15.86 -3.93
N VAL A 131 -26.82 15.97 -4.68
CA VAL A 131 -26.25 17.23 -5.14
C VAL A 131 -26.84 17.59 -6.51
N ARG A 132 -27.35 18.82 -6.68
CA ARG A 132 -28.05 19.28 -7.91
C ARG A 132 -27.21 19.17 -9.19
N HIS A 133 -25.91 19.41 -9.08
CA HIS A 133 -24.93 19.32 -10.18
C HIS A 133 -23.86 18.29 -9.79
N PRO A 134 -24.19 16.99 -9.85
CA PRO A 134 -23.30 15.94 -9.37
C PRO A 134 -22.06 15.74 -10.26
N GLU A 135 -22.08 16.25 -11.49
CA GLU A 135 -21.00 16.13 -12.47
C GLU A 135 -19.70 16.82 -12.06
N ARG A 136 -19.77 17.80 -11.15
CA ARG A 136 -18.62 18.53 -10.58
C ARG A 136 -18.12 17.96 -9.25
N VAL A 137 -18.71 16.85 -8.79
CA VAL A 137 -18.32 16.18 -7.56
C VAL A 137 -17.31 15.08 -7.89
N ALA A 138 -16.15 15.08 -7.23
CA ALA A 138 -15.10 14.08 -7.44
C ALA A 138 -14.36 13.74 -6.14
N GLY A 139 -13.53 12.69 -6.16
CA GLY A 139 -12.51 12.49 -5.14
C GLY A 139 -11.18 13.14 -5.55
N LEU A 140 -10.51 13.76 -4.59
CA LEU A 140 -9.15 14.28 -4.75
C LEU A 140 -8.33 13.81 -3.54
N HIS A 141 -7.91 12.55 -3.61
CA HIS A 141 -7.38 11.81 -2.47
C HIS A 141 -5.85 11.92 -2.38
N PHE A 142 -5.38 12.66 -1.38
CA PHE A 142 -3.98 12.84 -1.00
C PHE A 142 -3.54 11.81 0.03
N PHE A 143 -2.23 11.57 0.09
CA PHE A 143 -1.61 10.62 1.02
C PHE A 143 -0.83 11.35 2.11
N ASN A 144 -0.87 10.83 3.34
CA ASN A 144 -0.21 11.45 4.49
C ASN A 144 1.32 11.23 4.45
N PRO A 145 2.16 12.28 4.65
CA PRO A 145 1.82 13.72 4.68
C PRO A 145 1.65 14.33 3.29
N ALA A 146 0.54 15.06 3.08
CA ALA A 146 0.18 15.63 1.78
C ALA A 146 1.28 16.50 1.12
N PRO A 147 2.08 17.32 1.84
CA PRO A 147 3.19 18.06 1.22
C PRO A 147 4.34 17.19 0.70
N VAL A 148 4.52 16.00 1.25
CA VAL A 148 5.64 15.09 0.95
C VAL A 148 5.25 14.08 -0.12
N MET A 149 4.10 13.42 0.04
CA MET A 149 3.64 12.37 -0.85
C MET A 149 3.32 12.94 -2.24
N LYS A 150 3.75 12.24 -3.30
CA LYS A 150 3.63 12.71 -4.68
C LYS A 150 2.31 12.33 -5.34
N LEU A 151 1.69 11.23 -4.93
CA LEU A 151 0.48 10.73 -5.53
C LEU A 151 -0.76 11.53 -5.11
N VAL A 152 -1.69 11.70 -6.05
CA VAL A 152 -3.10 12.04 -5.76
C VAL A 152 -3.99 11.11 -6.60
N GLU A 153 -4.96 10.44 -5.99
CA GLU A 153 -5.98 9.70 -6.73
C GLU A 153 -7.14 10.66 -7.08
N VAL A 154 -7.40 10.84 -8.38
CA VAL A 154 -8.55 11.60 -8.90
C VAL A 154 -9.66 10.60 -9.17
N VAL A 155 -10.69 10.63 -8.31
CA VAL A 155 -11.71 9.58 -8.22
C VAL A 155 -13.01 10.03 -8.87
N SER A 156 -13.48 9.28 -9.86
CA SER A 156 -14.76 9.53 -10.52
C SER A 156 -15.89 8.81 -9.78
N GLY A 157 -16.91 9.56 -9.36
CA GLY A 157 -18.23 9.02 -9.08
C GLY A 157 -18.99 8.73 -10.37
N LEU A 158 -20.18 8.15 -10.26
CA LEU A 158 -20.98 7.75 -11.43
C LEU A 158 -21.33 8.92 -12.36
N ALA A 159 -21.51 10.12 -11.81
CA ALA A 159 -21.91 11.31 -12.56
C ALA A 159 -20.74 12.23 -12.93
N THR A 160 -19.54 12.03 -12.36
CA THR A 160 -18.39 12.94 -12.51
C THR A 160 -18.04 13.10 -13.99
N SER A 161 -17.92 14.33 -14.47
CA SER A 161 -17.59 14.57 -15.87
C SER A 161 -16.10 14.40 -16.16
N GLU A 162 -15.78 13.98 -17.39
CA GLU A 162 -14.38 13.88 -17.85
C GLU A 162 -13.67 15.25 -17.87
N GLU A 163 -14.39 16.36 -18.09
CA GLU A 163 -13.80 17.71 -18.00
C GLU A 163 -13.31 17.99 -16.57
N VAL A 164 -14.11 17.64 -15.56
CA VAL A 164 -13.75 17.82 -14.15
C VAL A 164 -12.54 16.97 -13.77
N VAL A 165 -12.51 15.70 -14.22
CA VAL A 165 -11.34 14.82 -14.02
C VAL A 165 -10.10 15.43 -14.67
N ALA A 166 -10.20 15.92 -15.91
CA ALA A 166 -9.08 16.55 -16.60
C ALA A 166 -8.56 17.80 -15.87
N GLN A 167 -9.46 18.68 -15.41
CA GLN A 167 -9.11 19.88 -14.63
C GLN A 167 -8.41 19.53 -13.31
N LEU A 168 -8.88 18.51 -12.59
CA LEU A 168 -8.27 18.08 -11.32
C LEU A 168 -6.91 17.43 -11.55
N CYS A 169 -6.74 16.65 -12.62
CA CYS A 169 -5.44 16.11 -13.01
C CYS A 169 -4.45 17.24 -13.33
N GLU A 170 -4.85 18.21 -14.15
CA GLU A 170 -4.00 19.36 -14.51
C GLU A 170 -3.59 20.16 -13.26
N LEU A 171 -4.55 20.42 -12.37
CA LEU A 171 -4.27 21.10 -11.10
C LEU A 171 -3.27 20.32 -10.23
N ALA A 172 -3.45 19.01 -10.08
CA ALA A 172 -2.54 18.18 -9.30
C ALA A 172 -1.11 18.22 -9.87
N VAL A 173 -0.97 18.16 -11.20
CA VAL A 173 0.33 18.32 -11.89
C VAL A 173 0.94 19.69 -11.57
N ASN A 174 0.15 20.76 -11.64
CA ASN A 174 0.60 22.12 -11.32
C ASN A 174 0.99 22.28 -9.84
N TRP A 175 0.50 21.42 -8.95
CA TRP A 175 0.91 21.33 -7.54
C TRP A 175 2.12 20.43 -7.29
N GLY A 176 2.82 20.01 -8.36
CA GLY A 176 3.97 19.12 -8.28
C GLY A 176 3.61 17.71 -7.80
N LYS A 177 2.35 17.31 -8.01
CA LYS A 177 1.82 15.96 -7.76
C LYS A 177 1.74 15.16 -9.05
N GLN A 178 1.59 13.85 -8.90
CA GLN A 178 1.32 12.92 -9.98
C GLN A 178 -0.11 12.40 -9.79
N PRO A 179 -1.10 12.88 -10.56
CA PRO A 179 -2.44 12.34 -10.49
C PRO A 179 -2.50 10.94 -11.13
N VAL A 180 -3.36 10.09 -10.59
CA VAL A 180 -3.82 8.85 -11.22
C VAL A 180 -5.34 8.85 -11.24
N ARG A 181 -5.95 8.31 -12.30
CA ARG A 181 -7.42 8.26 -12.42
C ARG A 181 -7.96 6.93 -11.91
N CYS A 182 -9.06 6.97 -11.16
CA CYS A 182 -9.77 5.74 -10.82
C CYS A 182 -11.29 5.95 -10.63
N GLN A 183 -12.03 4.86 -10.71
CA GLN A 183 -13.45 4.83 -10.39
C GLN A 183 -13.68 4.73 -8.88
N SER A 184 -14.82 5.24 -8.40
CA SER A 184 -15.22 5.19 -6.99
C SER A 184 -15.64 3.78 -6.55
N THR A 185 -14.66 2.89 -6.48
CA THR A 185 -14.75 1.53 -5.94
C THR A 185 -14.06 1.45 -4.58
N PRO A 186 -14.41 0.49 -3.71
CA PRO A 186 -13.90 0.46 -2.35
C PRO A 186 -12.36 0.38 -2.30
N GLY A 187 -11.74 1.34 -1.60
CA GLY A 187 -10.29 1.43 -1.45
C GLY A 187 -9.54 1.97 -2.68
N PHE A 188 -10.24 2.45 -3.71
CA PHE A 188 -9.66 3.03 -4.93
C PHE A 188 -8.57 2.13 -5.53
N ILE A 189 -7.35 2.63 -5.74
CA ILE A 189 -6.22 1.80 -6.16
C ILE A 189 -5.39 1.43 -4.93
N VAL A 190 -4.81 2.41 -4.25
CA VAL A 190 -3.75 2.17 -3.26
C VAL A 190 -4.25 1.36 -2.07
N ASN A 191 -5.35 1.79 -1.45
CA ASN A 191 -5.85 1.11 -0.25
C ASN A 191 -6.32 -0.32 -0.57
N ARG A 192 -6.85 -0.54 -1.77
CA ARG A 192 -7.28 -1.86 -2.26
C ARG A 192 -6.10 -2.79 -2.51
N VAL A 193 -5.17 -2.40 -3.40
CA VAL A 193 -4.06 -3.27 -3.84
C VAL A 193 -3.07 -3.53 -2.70
N ALA A 194 -2.86 -2.57 -1.78
CA ALA A 194 -1.98 -2.75 -0.63
C ALA A 194 -2.50 -3.74 0.42
N ARG A 195 -3.78 -4.17 0.39
CA ARG A 195 -4.34 -5.04 1.45
C ARG A 195 -3.56 -6.35 1.59
N ALA A 196 -3.15 -6.96 0.47
CA ALA A 196 -2.39 -8.20 0.46
C ALA A 196 -1.06 -8.10 1.21
N TYR A 197 -0.41 -6.93 1.17
CA TYR A 197 0.87 -6.70 1.85
C TYR A 197 0.78 -6.90 3.36
N TYR A 198 -0.30 -6.42 3.97
CA TYR A 198 -0.53 -6.57 5.42
C TYR A 198 -1.13 -7.93 5.75
N ALA A 199 -2.13 -8.36 4.96
CA ALA A 199 -2.92 -9.54 5.29
C ALA A 199 -2.10 -10.85 5.23
N GLU A 200 -1.15 -10.99 4.29
CA GLU A 200 -0.28 -12.17 4.25
C GLU A 200 0.70 -12.20 5.44
N ALA A 201 1.18 -11.05 5.90
CA ALA A 201 2.02 -10.95 7.09
C ALA A 201 1.27 -11.33 8.36
N TRP A 202 0.00 -10.91 8.49
CA TRP A 202 -0.83 -11.29 9.63
C TRP A 202 -1.11 -12.79 9.68
N ARG A 203 -1.38 -13.44 8.54
CA ARG A 203 -1.52 -14.90 8.48
C ARG A 203 -0.24 -15.62 8.88
N ALA A 204 0.90 -15.17 8.36
CA ALA A 204 2.19 -15.75 8.72
C ALA A 204 2.48 -15.59 10.23
N LEU A 205 2.08 -14.46 10.83
CA LEU A 205 2.24 -14.22 12.26
C LEU A 205 1.29 -15.08 13.11
N GLU A 206 0.02 -15.21 12.70
CA GLU A 206 -0.98 -16.04 13.37
C GLU A 206 -0.59 -17.52 13.37
N GLU A 207 -0.03 -18.02 12.26
CA GLU A 207 0.47 -19.39 12.11
C GLU A 207 1.90 -19.59 12.67
N GLN A 208 2.47 -18.56 13.31
CA GLN A 208 3.80 -18.58 13.92
C GLN A 208 4.93 -19.00 12.95
N VAL A 209 4.80 -18.64 11.67
CA VAL A 209 5.75 -19.00 10.61
C VAL A 209 7.14 -18.47 10.89
N ALA A 210 7.21 -17.24 11.42
CA ALA A 210 8.43 -16.57 11.82
C ALA A 210 8.12 -15.44 12.82
N ALA A 211 9.15 -14.95 13.52
CA ALA A 211 9.04 -13.74 14.33
C ALA A 211 8.73 -12.50 13.45
N PRO A 212 8.06 -11.46 13.98
CA PRO A 212 7.71 -10.25 13.23
C PRO A 212 8.88 -9.63 12.48
N GLU A 213 10.04 -9.50 13.13
CA GLU A 213 11.24 -8.89 12.57
C GLU A 213 11.83 -9.70 11.40
N ALA A 214 11.63 -11.02 11.38
CA ALA A 214 12.04 -11.87 10.26
C ALA A 214 11.09 -11.71 9.06
N ILE A 215 9.78 -11.60 9.30
CA ILE A 215 8.79 -11.27 8.25
C ILE A 215 9.10 -9.91 7.65
N ASP A 216 9.30 -8.89 8.50
CA ASP A 216 9.61 -7.54 8.05
C ASP A 216 10.94 -7.47 7.30
N ALA A 217 11.98 -8.18 7.76
CA ALA A 217 13.27 -8.23 7.08
C ALA A 217 13.17 -8.93 5.72
N ALA A 218 12.41 -10.02 5.59
CA ALA A 218 12.21 -10.71 4.32
C ALA A 218 11.59 -9.76 3.27
N LEU A 219 10.54 -9.03 3.64
CA LEU A 219 9.86 -8.12 2.71
C LEU A 219 10.68 -6.85 2.46
N ARG A 220 11.33 -6.28 3.47
CA ARG A 220 12.14 -5.06 3.31
C ARG A 220 13.44 -5.30 2.56
N GLU A 221 14.24 -6.25 3.01
CA GLU A 221 15.61 -6.48 2.52
C GLU A 221 15.68 -7.56 1.42
N GLY A 222 14.67 -8.43 1.32
CA GLY A 222 14.56 -9.43 0.25
C GLY A 222 13.75 -8.94 -0.95
N ALA A 223 12.55 -8.43 -0.71
CA ALA A 223 11.65 -7.95 -1.78
C ALA A 223 11.85 -6.48 -2.16
N GLY A 224 12.59 -5.70 -1.35
CA GLY A 224 12.92 -4.30 -1.62
C GLY A 224 11.85 -3.30 -1.20
N PHE A 225 10.86 -3.68 -0.39
CA PHE A 225 9.94 -2.71 0.21
C PHE A 225 10.69 -1.78 1.18
N PRO A 226 10.30 -0.50 1.33
CA PRO A 226 11.03 0.45 2.18
C PRO A 226 10.90 0.14 3.68
N MET A 227 9.82 -0.51 4.09
CA MET A 227 9.50 -0.87 5.48
C MET A 227 8.73 -2.18 5.46
N GLY A 228 8.99 -3.09 6.40
CA GLY A 228 8.22 -4.34 6.50
C GLY A 228 6.75 -4.10 6.87
N PRO A 229 5.83 -5.02 6.50
CA PRO A 229 4.40 -4.80 6.67
C PRO A 229 3.97 -4.61 8.13
N LEU A 230 4.55 -5.35 9.08
CA LEU A 230 4.14 -5.30 10.49
C LEU A 230 4.63 -4.00 11.13
N GLU A 231 5.90 -3.64 10.92
CA GLU A 231 6.45 -2.34 11.33
C GLU A 231 5.65 -1.17 10.73
N LEU A 232 5.28 -1.28 9.45
CA LEU A 232 4.51 -0.25 8.77
C LEU A 232 3.12 -0.07 9.40
N THR A 233 2.44 -1.15 9.80
CA THR A 233 1.16 -1.03 10.52
C THR A 233 1.30 -0.34 11.88
N ASP A 234 2.40 -0.56 12.60
CA ASP A 234 2.68 0.15 13.85
C ASP A 234 2.99 1.64 13.63
N MET A 235 3.61 1.99 12.50
CA MET A 235 3.90 3.38 12.11
C MET A 235 2.64 4.14 11.66
N ILE A 236 1.75 3.47 10.90
CA ILE A 236 0.45 4.01 10.51
C ILE A 236 -0.47 4.16 11.73
N GLY A 237 -0.41 3.17 12.63
CA GLY A 237 -1.34 2.98 13.71
C GLY A 237 -2.26 1.79 13.43
N GLN A 238 -2.32 0.84 14.38
CA GLN A 238 -3.07 -0.41 14.18
C GLN A 238 -4.56 -0.16 13.96
N ASP A 239 -5.15 0.77 14.72
CA ASP A 239 -6.54 1.20 14.58
C ASP A 239 -6.85 1.76 13.19
N VAL A 240 -5.96 2.59 12.64
CA VAL A 240 -6.15 3.20 11.31
C VAL A 240 -6.03 2.14 10.23
N ASN A 241 -4.97 1.32 10.26
CA ASN A 241 -4.77 0.28 9.25
C ASN A 241 -5.90 -0.78 9.28
N PHE A 242 -6.29 -1.24 10.48
CA PHE A 242 -7.36 -2.21 10.68
C PHE A 242 -8.73 -1.66 10.25
N ALA A 243 -9.03 -0.39 10.56
CA ALA A 243 -10.27 0.24 10.12
C ALA A 243 -10.38 0.29 8.58
N VAL A 244 -9.29 0.61 7.88
CA VAL A 244 -9.26 0.57 6.40
C VAL A 244 -9.45 -0.85 5.89
N THR A 245 -8.79 -1.85 6.48
CA THR A 245 -8.99 -3.27 6.11
C THR A 245 -10.45 -3.68 6.26
N CYS A 246 -11.07 -3.39 7.40
CA CYS A 246 -12.49 -3.70 7.65
C CYS A 246 -13.43 -2.94 6.70
N SER A 247 -13.11 -1.69 6.38
CA SER A 247 -13.90 -0.87 5.45
C SER A 247 -13.90 -1.47 4.05
N VAL A 248 -12.71 -1.79 3.51
CA VAL A 248 -12.58 -2.46 2.20
C VAL A 248 -13.28 -3.83 2.22
N PHE A 249 -13.07 -4.63 3.25
CA PHE A 249 -13.72 -5.93 3.42
C PHE A 249 -15.25 -5.85 3.39
N ASN A 250 -15.83 -4.94 4.17
CA ASN A 250 -17.28 -4.81 4.25
C ASN A 250 -17.89 -4.22 2.99
N ALA A 251 -17.19 -3.28 2.34
CA ALA A 251 -17.65 -2.66 1.10
C ALA A 251 -17.57 -3.62 -0.11
N PHE A 252 -16.75 -4.66 -0.04
CA PHE A 252 -16.76 -5.80 -0.96
C PHE A 252 -17.64 -6.97 -0.47
N TRP A 253 -18.58 -6.73 0.44
CA TRP A 253 -19.49 -7.74 0.98
C TRP A 253 -18.76 -8.99 1.48
N GLN A 254 -17.74 -8.77 2.31
CA GLN A 254 -17.01 -9.81 3.04
C GLN A 254 -16.17 -10.73 2.15
N GLU A 255 -15.71 -10.24 0.99
CA GLU A 255 -14.76 -10.94 0.13
C GLU A 255 -13.49 -11.37 0.90
N ARG A 256 -13.19 -12.68 0.87
CA ARG A 256 -12.24 -13.34 1.78
C ARG A 256 -10.78 -12.94 1.54
N ARG A 257 -10.45 -12.40 0.37
CA ARG A 257 -9.10 -11.85 0.12
C ARG A 257 -8.82 -10.56 0.90
N PHE A 258 -9.86 -9.86 1.36
CA PHE A 258 -9.74 -8.67 2.21
C PHE A 258 -9.99 -8.95 3.69
N LEU A 259 -10.07 -10.22 4.09
CA LEU A 259 -10.39 -10.62 5.46
C LEU A 259 -9.48 -9.94 6.51
N PRO A 260 -10.04 -9.29 7.55
CA PRO A 260 -9.27 -8.78 8.69
C PRO A 260 -8.65 -9.91 9.53
N SER A 261 -7.59 -9.62 10.26
CA SER A 261 -6.93 -10.58 11.17
C SER A 261 -7.39 -10.40 12.61
N LEU A 262 -7.63 -11.51 13.31
CA LEU A 262 -7.89 -11.52 14.76
C LEU A 262 -6.68 -11.03 15.54
N VAL A 263 -5.46 -11.34 15.11
CA VAL A 263 -4.21 -10.85 15.73
C VAL A 263 -4.15 -9.33 15.71
N GLN A 264 -4.49 -8.71 14.57
CA GLN A 264 -4.53 -7.25 14.46
C GLN A 264 -5.69 -6.66 15.29
N GLN A 265 -6.85 -7.31 15.30
CA GLN A 265 -8.00 -6.88 16.09
C GLN A 265 -7.67 -6.82 17.59
N GLU A 266 -7.00 -7.83 18.14
CA GLU A 266 -6.60 -7.88 19.54
C GLU A 266 -5.64 -6.74 19.92
N LEU A 267 -4.70 -6.37 19.02
CA LEU A 267 -3.84 -5.21 19.24
C LEU A 267 -4.64 -3.91 19.35
N VAL A 268 -5.64 -3.73 18.48
CA VAL A 268 -6.52 -2.55 18.50
C VAL A 268 -7.36 -2.52 19.79
N LEU A 269 -8.01 -3.62 20.15
CA LEU A 269 -8.85 -3.72 21.34
C LEU A 269 -8.04 -3.52 22.64
N ALA A 270 -6.79 -3.97 22.66
CA ALA A 270 -5.87 -3.76 23.78
C ALA A 270 -5.25 -2.36 23.84
N GLY A 271 -5.57 -1.45 22.90
CA GLY A 271 -4.96 -0.11 22.83
C GLY A 271 -3.47 -0.12 22.46
N ARG A 272 -2.97 -1.23 21.91
CA ARG A 272 -1.59 -1.37 21.41
C ARG A 272 -1.53 -0.91 19.96
N LEU A 273 -1.64 0.41 19.78
CA LEU A 273 -1.83 1.06 18.50
C LEU A 273 -0.52 1.33 17.73
N GLY A 274 0.61 0.76 18.14
CA GLY A 274 1.92 0.96 17.51
C GLY A 274 2.68 2.14 18.08
N LYS A 275 3.42 2.85 17.23
CA LYS A 275 4.37 3.91 17.65
C LYS A 275 3.70 5.02 18.46
N LYS A 276 2.47 5.40 18.09
CA LYS A 276 1.73 6.49 18.76
C LYS A 276 1.34 6.18 20.21
N SER A 277 1.25 4.91 20.58
CA SER A 277 0.98 4.44 21.95
C SER A 277 2.21 3.79 22.60
N GLY A 278 3.38 3.84 21.95
CA GLY A 278 4.62 3.21 22.43
C GLY A 278 4.65 1.67 22.34
N GLN A 279 3.56 1.04 21.93
CA GLN A 279 3.44 -0.43 21.83
C GLN A 279 2.42 -0.81 20.75
N GLY A 280 2.80 -1.76 19.90
CA GLY A 280 1.93 -2.44 18.93
C GLY A 280 2.40 -3.88 18.76
N VAL A 281 2.73 -4.26 17.52
CA VAL A 281 3.51 -5.48 17.24
C VAL A 281 4.85 -5.40 17.96
N TYR A 282 5.50 -4.24 17.89
CA TYR A 282 6.78 -3.98 18.55
C TYR A 282 6.60 -3.11 19.80
N SER A 283 7.54 -3.23 20.73
CA SER A 283 7.80 -2.18 21.72
C SER A 283 8.54 -1.03 21.04
N TRP A 284 8.04 0.19 21.22
CA TRP A 284 8.67 1.42 20.71
C TRP A 284 9.40 2.21 21.80
N HIS A 285 9.60 1.59 22.97
CA HIS A 285 10.39 2.12 24.09
C HIS A 285 11.82 1.58 24.13
N SER A 286 12.10 0.52 23.37
CA SER A 286 13.37 -0.20 23.32
C SER A 286 13.88 -0.29 21.89
N ASP A 287 15.15 -0.68 21.74
CA ASP A 287 15.67 -1.05 20.44
C ASP A 287 14.85 -2.20 19.84
N LYS A 288 14.69 -2.16 18.51
CA LYS A 288 13.96 -3.20 17.80
C LYS A 288 14.79 -4.49 17.77
N PRO A 289 14.16 -5.66 17.98
CA PRO A 289 14.82 -6.94 17.75
C PRO A 289 15.38 -7.02 16.32
N THR A 290 16.57 -7.59 16.19
CA THR A 290 17.15 -7.92 14.90
C THR A 290 16.65 -9.29 14.45
N ALA A 291 16.42 -9.47 13.14
CA ALA A 291 16.03 -10.77 12.61
C ALA A 291 17.09 -11.85 12.92
N GLY A 292 16.65 -13.06 13.22
CA GLY A 292 17.51 -14.21 13.57
C GLY A 292 18.22 -14.81 12.36
N TRP A 293 19.23 -14.11 11.82
CA TRP A 293 20.05 -14.59 10.71
C TRP A 293 20.84 -15.84 11.07
N LEU A 294 20.93 -16.80 10.15
CA LEU A 294 21.81 -17.96 10.33
C LEU A 294 23.28 -17.53 10.25
N GLU A 295 24.09 -18.02 11.19
CA GLU A 295 25.54 -17.85 11.19
C GLU A 295 26.18 -18.49 9.96
N ALA A 296 27.39 -18.04 9.60
CA ALA A 296 28.16 -18.62 8.52
C ALA A 296 28.44 -20.10 8.82
N VAL A 297 28.03 -20.98 7.91
CA VAL A 297 28.33 -22.42 8.01
C VAL A 297 29.73 -22.72 7.45
N SER A 298 30.32 -23.83 7.90
CA SER A 298 31.72 -24.17 7.58
C SER A 298 31.89 -24.52 6.10
N GLU A 299 33.09 -24.32 5.55
CA GLU A 299 33.46 -24.83 4.22
C GLU A 299 33.33 -26.36 4.10
N THR A 300 33.36 -27.07 5.23
CA THR A 300 33.07 -28.52 5.27
C THR A 300 31.63 -28.88 4.91
N ASP A 301 30.70 -27.91 4.96
CA ASP A 301 29.33 -28.05 4.49
C ASP A 301 29.17 -27.69 3.00
N SER A 302 30.28 -27.46 2.25
CA SER A 302 30.21 -27.23 0.81
C SER A 302 29.73 -28.47 0.05
N ALA A 303 28.90 -28.25 -0.98
CA ALA A 303 28.48 -29.32 -1.88
C ALA A 303 29.61 -29.66 -2.85
N VAL A 304 29.84 -30.95 -3.10
CA VAL A 304 30.87 -31.40 -4.07
C VAL A 304 30.40 -31.14 -5.49
N HIS A 305 29.11 -31.40 -5.75
CA HIS A 305 28.48 -31.20 -7.04
C HIS A 305 27.34 -30.18 -6.93
N VAL A 306 27.42 -29.13 -7.76
CA VAL A 306 26.40 -28.10 -7.89
C VAL A 306 25.92 -28.06 -9.33
N ALA A 307 24.63 -28.32 -9.55
CA ALA A 307 24.02 -28.26 -10.88
C ALA A 307 22.73 -27.42 -10.85
N LYS A 308 22.69 -26.35 -11.66
CA LYS A 308 21.46 -25.59 -11.89
C LYS A 308 20.61 -26.29 -12.95
N ARG A 309 19.32 -26.46 -12.66
CA ARG A 309 18.30 -26.99 -13.57
C ARG A 309 17.34 -25.88 -13.97
N SER A 310 16.38 -26.19 -14.85
CA SER A 310 15.27 -25.28 -15.17
C SER A 310 14.38 -25.05 -13.94
N ASP A 311 13.46 -24.08 -14.06
CA ASP A 311 12.34 -23.88 -13.13
C ASP A 311 12.73 -23.59 -11.67
N GLY A 312 13.91 -23.00 -11.48
CA GLY A 312 14.39 -22.55 -10.17
C GLY A 312 14.92 -23.68 -9.28
N VAL A 313 15.33 -24.83 -9.85
CA VAL A 313 15.90 -25.95 -9.10
C VAL A 313 17.42 -25.92 -9.17
N THR A 314 18.09 -26.05 -8.02
CA THR A 314 19.54 -26.25 -7.92
C THR A 314 19.82 -27.52 -7.13
N GLU A 315 20.52 -28.47 -7.74
CA GLU A 315 21.00 -29.69 -7.10
C GLU A 315 22.32 -29.42 -6.38
N LEU A 316 22.41 -29.80 -5.10
CA LEU A 316 23.57 -29.69 -4.23
C LEU A 316 23.86 -31.09 -3.65
N ASP A 317 24.70 -31.85 -4.35
CA ASP A 317 24.84 -33.29 -4.17
C ASP A 317 23.48 -34.02 -4.22
N ASP A 318 23.01 -34.51 -3.07
CA ASP A 318 21.74 -35.20 -2.90
C ASP A 318 20.56 -34.27 -2.56
N VAL A 319 20.85 -32.99 -2.28
CA VAL A 319 19.87 -31.99 -1.82
C VAL A 319 19.32 -31.19 -2.99
N LEU A 320 18.00 -31.01 -3.02
CA LEU A 320 17.35 -30.11 -3.97
C LEU A 320 17.05 -28.77 -3.28
N LEU A 321 17.68 -27.71 -3.75
CA LEU A 321 17.34 -26.33 -3.41
C LEU A 321 16.35 -25.80 -4.46
N ILE A 322 15.09 -25.63 -4.06
CA ILE A 322 13.98 -25.35 -4.99
C ILE A 322 13.39 -23.98 -4.68
N GLU A 323 13.35 -23.07 -5.66
CA GLU A 323 12.62 -21.82 -5.51
C GLU A 323 11.12 -22.09 -5.32
N THR A 324 10.50 -21.43 -4.33
CA THR A 324 9.11 -21.73 -3.96
C THR A 324 8.15 -21.57 -5.12
N GLN A 325 7.29 -22.58 -5.28
CA GLN A 325 6.16 -22.59 -6.21
C GLN A 325 4.84 -22.77 -5.44
N GLY A 326 4.83 -22.60 -4.12
CA GLY A 326 3.64 -22.78 -3.27
C GLY A 326 3.50 -24.15 -2.62
N GLU A 327 4.27 -25.15 -3.03
CA GLU A 327 4.38 -26.44 -2.33
C GLU A 327 5.35 -26.35 -1.15
N THR A 328 5.14 -27.17 -0.12
CA THR A 328 6.05 -27.27 1.04
C THR A 328 7.27 -28.12 0.71
N ALA A 329 8.38 -27.87 1.40
CA ALA A 329 9.59 -28.66 1.29
C ALA A 329 9.33 -30.14 1.62
N GLN A 330 8.50 -30.42 2.63
CA GLN A 330 8.15 -31.79 3.01
C GLN A 330 7.37 -32.53 1.92
N ALA A 331 6.42 -31.86 1.25
CA ALA A 331 5.66 -32.47 0.15
C ALA A 331 6.58 -32.81 -1.03
N LEU A 332 7.48 -31.88 -1.38
CA LEU A 332 8.47 -32.07 -2.43
C LEU A 332 9.46 -33.19 -2.08
N ALA A 333 10.00 -33.21 -0.86
CA ALA A 333 10.95 -34.23 -0.42
C ALA A 333 10.36 -35.64 -0.51
N THR A 334 9.11 -35.79 -0.07
CA THR A 334 8.39 -37.07 -0.11
C THR A 334 8.14 -37.52 -1.55
N ARG A 335 7.73 -36.59 -2.43
CA ARG A 335 7.41 -36.87 -3.83
C ARG A 335 8.64 -37.18 -4.68
N LEU A 336 9.75 -36.49 -4.43
CA LEU A 336 10.98 -36.60 -5.22
C LEU A 336 11.94 -37.64 -4.66
N GLY A 337 11.80 -38.05 -3.40
CA GLY A 337 12.70 -39.01 -2.76
C GLY A 337 14.08 -38.45 -2.41
N HIS A 338 14.19 -37.13 -2.29
CA HIS A 338 15.44 -36.40 -1.98
C HIS A 338 15.23 -35.43 -0.82
N PRO A 339 16.27 -35.09 -0.05
CA PRO A 339 16.24 -33.93 0.85
C PRO A 339 15.92 -32.65 0.06
N VAL A 340 14.98 -31.85 0.55
CA VAL A 340 14.54 -30.60 -0.11
C VAL A 340 14.65 -29.42 0.83
N VAL A 341 15.26 -28.35 0.34
CA VAL A 341 15.17 -27.02 0.95
C VAL A 341 14.45 -26.12 -0.04
N VAL A 342 13.32 -25.56 0.38
CA VAL A 342 12.61 -24.55 -0.41
C VAL A 342 13.20 -23.18 -0.07
N VAL A 343 13.45 -22.36 -1.10
CA VAL A 343 13.98 -21.01 -0.98
C VAL A 343 13.05 -19.97 -1.58
N ASP A 344 12.95 -18.84 -0.91
CA ASP A 344 12.17 -17.67 -1.26
C ASP A 344 13.09 -16.46 -1.30
N ARG A 345 13.38 -15.99 -2.52
CA ARG A 345 14.31 -14.91 -2.81
C ARG A 345 13.90 -14.17 -4.06
N LEU A 346 14.26 -12.89 -4.11
CA LEU A 346 14.25 -12.03 -5.29
C LEU A 346 15.65 -11.39 -5.44
N GLU A 347 15.73 -10.21 -6.05
CA GLU A 347 16.98 -9.47 -6.30
C GLU A 347 17.72 -9.05 -5.01
N GLY A 348 17.01 -8.89 -3.88
CA GLY A 348 17.58 -8.40 -2.61
C GLY A 348 18.56 -9.36 -1.91
N GLU A 349 19.15 -8.95 -0.80
CA GLU A 349 20.23 -9.69 -0.12
C GLU A 349 19.73 -10.86 0.74
N VAL A 350 18.42 -10.98 0.93
CA VAL A 350 17.83 -12.02 1.80
C VAL A 350 17.39 -13.23 1.01
N ALA A 351 17.67 -14.42 1.54
CA ALA A 351 17.05 -15.67 1.15
C ALA A 351 16.31 -16.26 2.36
N VAL A 352 14.99 -16.37 2.26
CA VAL A 352 14.16 -17.08 3.23
C VAL A 352 14.15 -18.56 2.83
N ILE A 353 14.42 -19.47 3.78
CA ILE A 353 14.42 -20.90 3.51
C ILE A 353 13.51 -21.66 4.47
N ALA A 354 13.00 -22.78 3.99
CA ALA A 354 12.43 -23.84 4.81
C ALA A 354 12.99 -25.20 4.39
N ALA A 355 13.33 -26.02 5.38
CA ALA A 355 13.79 -27.39 5.14
C ALA A 355 12.63 -28.36 5.40
N ALA A 356 12.56 -29.43 4.60
CA ALA A 356 11.67 -30.54 4.92
C ALA A 356 12.03 -31.11 6.30
N ALA A 357 11.04 -31.45 7.11
CA ALA A 357 11.25 -32.07 8.42
C ALA A 357 12.02 -33.40 8.32
N SER A 358 11.93 -34.10 7.18
CA SER A 358 12.71 -35.31 6.90
C SER A 358 14.18 -35.08 6.55
N ASN A 359 14.64 -33.83 6.41
CA ASN A 359 16.03 -33.56 6.04
C ASN A 359 17.01 -33.86 7.18
N PRO A 360 18.16 -34.49 6.88
CA PRO A 360 19.33 -34.41 7.75
C PRO A 360 19.79 -32.95 7.91
N THR A 361 20.31 -32.60 9.08
CA THR A 361 20.86 -31.25 9.34
C THR A 361 21.99 -30.90 8.37
N SER A 362 22.84 -31.87 8.01
CA SER A 362 23.91 -31.69 7.03
C SER A 362 23.40 -31.29 5.64
N ALA A 363 22.29 -31.89 5.18
CA ALA A 363 21.66 -31.54 3.92
C ALA A 363 21.20 -30.07 3.91
N THR A 364 20.59 -29.62 5.00
CA THR A 364 20.15 -28.22 5.13
C THR A 364 21.34 -27.26 5.14
N ARG A 365 22.43 -27.61 5.85
CA ARG A 365 23.64 -26.78 5.88
C ARG A 365 24.30 -26.60 4.52
N LYS A 366 24.28 -27.60 3.64
CA LYS A 366 24.75 -27.45 2.24
C LYS A 366 24.01 -26.35 1.49
N ALA A 367 22.69 -26.31 1.61
CA ALA A 367 21.87 -25.25 1.01
C ALA A 367 22.16 -23.87 1.60
N VAL A 368 22.31 -23.79 2.93
CA VAL A 368 22.68 -22.54 3.63
C VAL A 368 24.05 -22.06 3.17
N TYR A 369 25.07 -22.93 3.13
CA TYR A 369 26.41 -22.61 2.66
C TYR A 369 26.36 -22.05 1.24
N HIS A 370 25.68 -22.76 0.33
CA HIS A 370 25.54 -22.35 -1.07
C HIS A 370 24.95 -20.95 -1.23
N LEU A 371 23.91 -20.61 -0.45
CA LEU A 371 23.29 -19.29 -0.47
C LEU A 371 24.21 -18.21 0.12
N GLN A 372 24.91 -18.51 1.21
CA GLN A 372 25.85 -17.58 1.84
C GLN A 372 27.03 -17.23 0.92
N GLN A 373 27.56 -18.20 0.16
CA GLN A 373 28.62 -17.96 -0.83
C GLN A 373 28.15 -17.09 -2.02
N GLN A 374 26.84 -16.91 -2.20
CA GLN A 374 26.25 -15.97 -3.16
C GLN A 374 26.02 -14.56 -2.56
N GLY A 375 26.52 -14.32 -1.34
CA GLY A 375 26.33 -13.06 -0.62
C GLY A 375 24.93 -12.90 -0.02
N LYS A 376 24.12 -13.98 0.04
CA LYS A 376 22.79 -13.91 0.64
C LYS A 376 22.85 -14.10 2.15
N ARG A 377 22.05 -13.31 2.87
CA ARG A 377 21.76 -13.50 4.29
C ARG A 377 20.57 -14.43 4.41
N VAL A 378 20.72 -15.50 5.19
CA VAL A 378 19.74 -16.60 5.22
C VAL A 378 18.88 -16.51 6.48
N LEU A 379 17.56 -16.49 6.29
CA LEU A 379 16.57 -16.64 7.36
C LEU A 379 15.90 -18.00 7.21
N GLN A 380 15.89 -18.80 8.28
CA GLN A 380 15.11 -20.03 8.30
C GLN A 380 13.77 -19.79 8.98
N VAL A 381 12.69 -20.24 8.34
CA VAL A 381 11.31 -20.12 8.82
C VAL A 381 10.61 -21.49 8.80
N ALA A 382 9.37 -21.56 9.27
CA ALA A 382 8.55 -22.76 9.15
C ALA A 382 8.33 -23.16 7.67
N ASP A 383 8.09 -24.45 7.42
CA ASP A 383 7.78 -24.98 6.07
C ASP A 383 6.39 -24.55 5.60
N TYR A 384 6.32 -23.30 5.14
CA TYR A 384 5.09 -22.57 4.86
C TYR A 384 4.84 -22.45 3.35
N PRO A 385 3.66 -22.86 2.85
CA PRO A 385 3.31 -22.75 1.42
C PRO A 385 3.53 -21.34 0.87
N GLY A 386 4.38 -21.23 -0.16
CA GLY A 386 4.71 -19.97 -0.83
C GLY A 386 5.66 -19.04 -0.06
N LEU A 387 6.08 -19.44 1.15
CA LEU A 387 6.93 -18.66 2.06
C LEU A 387 6.42 -17.21 2.24
N LEU A 388 7.29 -16.20 2.21
CA LEU A 388 6.93 -14.83 2.65
C LEU A 388 6.91 -13.84 1.48
N ILE A 389 7.99 -13.75 0.71
CA ILE A 389 8.16 -12.75 -0.35
C ILE A 389 7.30 -13.10 -1.55
N TRP A 390 7.51 -14.27 -2.16
CA TRP A 390 6.76 -14.71 -3.35
C TRP A 390 5.25 -14.74 -3.11
N ARG A 391 4.81 -15.30 -1.97
CA ARG A 391 3.38 -15.32 -1.57
C ARG A 391 2.76 -13.92 -1.50
N THR A 392 3.45 -12.98 -0.85
CA THR A 392 2.94 -11.62 -0.67
C THR A 392 2.90 -10.86 -1.99
N VAL A 393 4.00 -10.90 -2.76
CA VAL A 393 4.08 -10.22 -4.06
C VAL A 393 3.04 -10.78 -5.03
N ALA A 394 2.89 -12.11 -5.11
CA ALA A 394 1.89 -12.72 -5.99
C ALA A 394 0.46 -12.28 -5.67
N MET A 395 0.10 -12.17 -4.38
CA MET A 395 -1.21 -11.67 -3.97
C MET A 395 -1.41 -10.18 -4.29
N ILE A 396 -0.36 -9.36 -4.16
CA ILE A 396 -0.40 -7.94 -4.59
C ILE A 396 -0.63 -7.85 -6.11
N VAL A 397 0.13 -8.63 -6.90
CA VAL A 397 -0.01 -8.65 -8.37
C VAL A 397 -1.41 -9.13 -8.77
N ASN A 398 -1.92 -10.17 -8.12
CA ASN A 398 -3.26 -10.70 -8.40
C ASN A 398 -4.37 -9.67 -8.10
N GLU A 399 -4.25 -8.90 -7.01
CA GLU A 399 -5.21 -7.84 -6.70
C GLU A 399 -5.11 -6.67 -7.69
N ALA A 400 -3.90 -6.31 -8.13
CA ALA A 400 -3.69 -5.31 -9.17
C ALA A 400 -4.31 -5.73 -10.52
N LEU A 401 -4.16 -7.01 -10.90
CA LEU A 401 -4.78 -7.56 -12.10
C LEU A 401 -6.33 -7.58 -11.99
N ASP A 402 -6.91 -7.91 -10.84
CA ASP A 402 -8.36 -7.81 -10.66
C ASP A 402 -8.85 -6.36 -10.70
N ALA A 403 -8.10 -5.40 -10.17
CA ALA A 403 -8.42 -3.98 -10.28
C ALA A 403 -8.40 -3.51 -11.75
N LEU A 404 -7.39 -3.93 -12.52
CA LEU A 404 -7.30 -3.66 -13.96
C LEU A 404 -8.47 -4.31 -14.73
N GLN A 405 -8.72 -5.60 -14.49
CA GLN A 405 -9.78 -6.37 -15.15
C GLN A 405 -11.17 -5.74 -14.94
N LYS A 406 -11.40 -5.17 -13.76
CA LYS A 406 -12.67 -4.55 -13.37
C LYS A 406 -12.78 -3.08 -13.82
N GLY A 407 -11.79 -2.56 -14.55
CA GLY A 407 -11.80 -1.18 -15.04
C GLY A 407 -11.69 -0.13 -13.94
N VAL A 408 -11.06 -0.46 -12.80
CA VAL A 408 -10.87 0.52 -11.71
C VAL A 408 -9.97 1.66 -12.15
N ALA A 409 -8.87 1.34 -12.83
CA ALA A 409 -7.87 2.27 -13.33
C ALA A 409 -7.08 1.63 -14.48
N SER A 410 -6.29 2.44 -15.18
CA SER A 410 -5.38 1.95 -16.22
C SER A 410 -4.19 1.19 -15.60
N GLU A 411 -3.53 0.32 -16.38
CA GLU A 411 -2.34 -0.40 -15.95
C GLU A 411 -1.23 0.54 -15.46
N GLN A 412 -0.96 1.62 -16.21
CA GLN A 412 0.03 2.62 -15.85
C GLN A 412 -0.34 3.38 -14.56
N ASP A 413 -1.61 3.70 -14.36
CA ASP A 413 -2.09 4.37 -13.15
C ASP A 413 -1.96 3.47 -11.92
N ILE A 414 -2.26 2.18 -12.05
CA ILE A 414 -2.09 1.20 -10.96
C ILE A 414 -0.63 1.13 -10.54
N ASP A 415 0.28 0.99 -11.50
CA ASP A 415 1.71 0.93 -11.23
C ASP A 415 2.28 2.23 -10.67
N THR A 416 1.77 3.37 -11.12
CA THR A 416 2.15 4.69 -10.60
C THR A 416 1.64 4.88 -9.18
N ALA A 417 0.41 4.47 -8.91
CA ALA A 417 -0.22 4.58 -7.60
C ALA A 417 0.56 3.80 -6.54
N MET A 418 0.94 2.55 -6.82
CA MET A 418 1.67 1.75 -5.84
C MET A 418 3.09 2.26 -5.59
N ARG A 419 3.78 2.74 -6.63
CA ARG A 419 5.12 3.34 -6.49
C ARG A 419 5.13 4.66 -5.74
N LEU A 420 4.11 5.50 -5.90
CA LEU A 420 4.12 6.86 -5.31
C LEU A 420 3.26 6.99 -4.04
N GLY A 421 2.24 6.14 -3.87
CA GLY A 421 1.33 6.16 -2.72
C GLY A 421 1.86 5.37 -1.53
N VAL A 422 2.53 4.25 -1.78
CA VAL A 422 3.09 3.37 -0.73
C VAL A 422 4.56 3.00 -0.96
N ASN A 423 5.23 3.65 -1.92
CA ASN A 423 6.66 3.50 -2.19
C ASN A 423 7.06 2.05 -2.51
N TYR A 424 6.21 1.30 -3.22
CA TYR A 424 6.60 -0.02 -3.70
C TYR A 424 7.80 0.11 -4.65
N PRO A 425 8.76 -0.83 -4.60
CA PRO A 425 9.96 -0.74 -5.43
C PRO A 425 9.64 -0.80 -6.92
N ARG A 426 8.55 -1.48 -7.28
CA ARG A 426 8.02 -1.60 -8.65
C ARG A 426 6.51 -1.50 -8.63
N GLY A 427 5.93 -1.07 -9.75
CA GLY A 427 4.49 -1.19 -9.95
C GLY A 427 4.11 -2.67 -10.07
N PRO A 428 3.02 -3.14 -9.45
CA PRO A 428 2.72 -4.57 -9.38
C PRO A 428 2.49 -5.23 -10.74
N LEU A 429 1.99 -4.52 -11.76
CA LEU A 429 1.77 -5.10 -13.08
C LEU A 429 3.09 -5.26 -13.82
N ALA A 430 3.94 -4.22 -13.86
CA ALA A 430 5.32 -4.36 -14.37
C ALA A 430 6.15 -5.39 -13.57
N TRP A 431 5.91 -5.51 -12.27
CA TRP A 431 6.60 -6.51 -11.45
C TRP A 431 6.13 -7.92 -11.80
N GLY A 432 4.84 -8.12 -12.03
CA GLY A 432 4.31 -9.41 -12.47
C GLY A 432 4.85 -9.86 -13.83
N GLU A 433 5.01 -8.93 -14.77
CA GLU A 433 5.63 -9.18 -16.08
C GLU A 433 7.08 -9.64 -15.93
N GLN A 434 7.85 -8.97 -15.07
CA GLN A 434 9.24 -9.33 -14.81
C GLN A 434 9.37 -10.71 -14.14
N LEU A 435 8.45 -11.06 -13.23
CA LEU A 435 8.48 -12.32 -12.48
C LEU A 435 7.97 -13.53 -13.27
N GLY A 436 7.26 -13.29 -14.37
CA GLY A 436 6.63 -14.30 -15.21
C GLY A 436 5.20 -14.62 -14.76
N TRP A 437 4.24 -14.48 -15.68
CA TRP A 437 2.82 -14.68 -15.40
C TRP A 437 2.49 -16.14 -15.09
N GLN A 438 3.09 -17.09 -15.81
CA GLN A 438 2.94 -18.53 -15.57
C GLN A 438 3.43 -18.91 -14.18
N ARG A 439 4.58 -18.36 -13.75
CA ARG A 439 5.15 -18.63 -12.43
C ARG A 439 4.23 -18.16 -11.30
N LEU A 440 3.66 -16.96 -11.45
CA LEU A 440 2.69 -16.42 -10.50
C LEU A 440 1.38 -17.22 -10.48
N LEU A 441 0.92 -17.68 -11.64
CA LEU A 441 -0.27 -18.52 -11.75
C LEU A 441 -0.06 -19.85 -11.01
N ILE A 442 1.04 -20.57 -11.28
CA ILE A 442 1.36 -21.85 -10.63
C ILE A 442 1.42 -21.69 -9.11
N LEU A 443 2.10 -20.63 -8.64
CA LEU A 443 2.19 -20.32 -7.21
C LEU A 443 0.81 -20.17 -6.57
N LEU A 444 -0.06 -19.32 -7.13
CA LEU A 444 -1.39 -19.07 -6.57
C LEU A 444 -2.31 -20.29 -6.67
N GLU A 445 -2.20 -21.11 -7.72
CA GLU A 445 -2.93 -22.37 -7.82
C GLU A 445 -2.49 -23.39 -6.77
N ASN A 446 -1.20 -23.48 -6.48
CA ASN A 446 -0.68 -24.34 -5.42
C ASN A 446 -1.12 -23.86 -4.03
N LEU A 447 -1.11 -22.55 -3.78
CA LEU A 447 -1.68 -21.98 -2.55
C LEU A 447 -3.19 -22.25 -2.45
N GLN A 448 -3.94 -22.02 -3.52
CA GLN A 448 -5.38 -22.30 -3.58
C GLN A 448 -5.67 -23.78 -3.30
N ARG A 449 -4.89 -24.70 -3.86
CA ARG A 449 -5.04 -26.14 -3.64
C ARG A 449 -4.69 -26.53 -2.19
N HIS A 450 -3.63 -25.94 -1.63
CA HIS A 450 -3.21 -26.24 -0.25
C HIS A 450 -4.25 -25.80 0.78
N TYR A 451 -4.73 -24.56 0.68
CA TYR A 451 -5.66 -24.00 1.68
C TYR A 451 -7.13 -24.33 1.38
N GLY A 452 -7.47 -24.70 0.14
CA GLY A 452 -8.87 -24.86 -0.29
C GLY A 452 -9.66 -23.54 -0.23
N GLU A 453 -8.96 -22.41 -0.24
CA GLU A 453 -9.55 -21.10 -0.02
C GLU A 453 -9.72 -20.32 -1.32
N GLU A 454 -10.90 -19.72 -1.48
CA GLU A 454 -11.17 -18.77 -2.56
C GLU A 454 -10.26 -17.53 -2.52
N ARG A 455 -9.72 -17.19 -1.34
CA ARG A 455 -8.75 -16.11 -1.12
C ARG A 455 -7.60 -16.13 -2.14
N TYR A 456 -7.05 -17.30 -2.43
CA TYR A 456 -5.88 -17.47 -3.29
C TYR A 456 -6.25 -17.72 -4.76
N ARG A 457 -7.52 -17.56 -5.16
CA ARG A 457 -7.95 -17.76 -6.55
C ARG A 457 -7.12 -16.87 -7.49
N PRO A 458 -6.46 -17.44 -8.52
CA PRO A 458 -5.92 -16.62 -9.61
C PRO A 458 -7.07 -15.88 -10.28
N CYS A 459 -6.97 -14.55 -10.40
CA CYS A 459 -7.96 -13.78 -11.13
C CYS A 459 -7.96 -14.19 -12.62
N SER A 460 -9.08 -13.93 -13.31
CA SER A 460 -9.23 -14.37 -14.69
C SER A 460 -8.20 -13.71 -15.62
N LEU A 461 -7.81 -12.45 -15.36
CA LEU A 461 -6.79 -11.77 -16.15
C LEU A 461 -5.38 -12.36 -15.96
N LEU A 462 -5.04 -12.89 -14.77
CA LEU A 462 -3.76 -13.58 -14.56
C LEU A 462 -3.66 -14.84 -15.44
N ARG A 463 -4.74 -15.63 -15.50
CA ARG A 463 -4.82 -16.82 -16.37
C ARG A 463 -4.65 -16.43 -17.84
N GLN A 464 -5.28 -15.33 -18.26
CA GLN A 464 -5.15 -14.81 -19.61
C GLN A 464 -3.71 -14.38 -19.93
N ARG A 465 -3.04 -13.64 -19.03
CA ARG A 465 -1.64 -13.22 -19.25
C ARG A 465 -0.68 -14.39 -19.30
N ALA A 466 -0.85 -15.39 -18.45
CA ALA A 466 -0.05 -16.62 -18.48
C ALA A 466 -0.21 -17.40 -19.80
N LEU A 467 -1.43 -17.49 -20.34
CA LEU A 467 -1.65 -18.11 -21.65
C LEU A 467 -0.96 -17.35 -22.78
N LEU A 468 -1.01 -16.02 -22.77
CA LEU A 468 -0.33 -15.20 -23.77
C LEU A 468 1.19 -15.36 -23.69
N GLU A 469 1.76 -15.34 -22.48
CA GLU A 469 3.20 -15.57 -22.25
C GLU A 469 3.66 -16.91 -22.85
N SER A 470 2.91 -17.99 -22.60
CA SER A 470 3.26 -19.33 -23.12
C SER A 470 3.29 -19.42 -24.65
N SER A 471 2.51 -18.57 -25.34
CA SER A 471 2.48 -18.52 -26.80
C SER A 471 3.68 -17.80 -27.43
N TYR A 472 4.44 -17.03 -26.65
CA TYR A 472 5.70 -16.42 -27.08
C TYR A 472 6.92 -17.29 -26.78
N GLU A 473 6.79 -18.28 -25.89
CA GLU A 473 7.83 -19.24 -25.52
C GLU A 473 7.83 -20.50 -26.40
N SER A 474 6.74 -20.77 -27.12
CA SER A 474 6.60 -21.82 -28.14
C SER A 474 7.06 -21.36 -29.53
#